data_AF-A0A8J6Y3L7-F1
#
_entry.id   AF-A0A8J6Y3L7-F1
#
_cell.length_a   1.000
_cell.length_b   1.000
_cell.length_c   1.000
_cell.angle_alpha   90.00
_cell.angle_beta   90.00
_cell.angle_gamma   90.00
#
_symmetry.space_group_name_H-M   'P 1'
#
loop_
_entity.id
_entity.type
_entity.pdbx_description
1 polymer ?
#
loop_
_entity_poly.entity_id
_entity_poly.type
_entity_poly.pdbx_seq_one_letter_code
_entity_poly.pdbx_strand_id
1 'polypeptide(L)'
;MTLSSSFRRAAIIIPICLLAVVSATDAAEPSHTGYPRLMQGPMVGAVEPTEVRIWIRTSGEFPVSIQYDTSPDFTNFRETEPVIVRKADDYTSVITVGGLEAATEYFYRLTVDGIPDRYLKMLKPLRFETAPQAGTDADLRIVFG
;
A
#
# COMPACT_ATOMS: atom_id res chain seq x y z
N MET A 1 -30.71 15.05 81.42
CA MET A 1 -30.97 13.73 80.80
C MET A 1 -31.04 13.91 79.29
N THR A 2 -29.90 13.61 78.66
CA THR A 2 -29.65 13.16 77.27
C THR A 2 -30.63 13.52 76.13
N LEU A 3 -30.14 14.38 75.22
CA LEU A 3 -30.53 14.44 73.80
C LEU A 3 -30.29 13.09 73.11
N SER A 4 -31.10 12.78 72.07
CA SER A 4 -30.62 12.38 70.73
C SER A 4 -31.76 11.71 69.93
N SER A 5 -32.38 12.46 69.02
CA SER A 5 -33.10 11.87 67.87
C SER A 5 -32.12 11.85 66.69
N SER A 6 -31.51 10.68 66.46
CA SER A 6 -30.65 10.49 65.29
C SER A 6 -31.42 9.88 64.12
N PHE A 7 -31.48 10.67 63.05
CA PHE A 7 -31.78 10.30 61.68
C PHE A 7 -31.01 9.05 61.23
N ARG A 8 -31.66 8.07 60.59
CA ARG A 8 -31.02 7.32 59.50
C ARG A 8 -31.98 7.13 58.34
N ARG A 9 -31.56 7.71 57.22
CA ARG A 9 -32.20 7.80 55.92
C ARG A 9 -32.23 6.40 55.29
N ALA A 10 -33.40 5.86 55.00
CA ALA A 10 -33.52 4.74 54.07
C ALA A 10 -33.37 5.31 52.65
N ALA A 11 -32.15 5.38 52.14
CA ALA A 11 -31.90 5.71 50.75
C ALA A 11 -32.26 4.49 49.91
N ILE A 12 -33.40 4.57 49.22
CA ILE A 12 -33.82 3.62 48.20
C ILE A 12 -32.83 3.76 47.04
N ILE A 13 -31.94 2.78 46.87
CA ILE A 13 -31.08 2.68 45.69
C ILE A 13 -31.96 2.10 44.58
N ILE A 14 -32.46 2.96 43.71
CA ILE A 14 -33.08 2.54 42.44
C ILE A 14 -31.94 2.12 41.52
N PRO A 15 -31.88 0.86 41.03
CA PRO A 15 -30.94 0.52 39.99
C PRO A 15 -31.41 1.20 38.70
N ILE A 16 -30.70 2.24 38.29
CA ILE A 16 -30.81 2.79 36.93
C ILE A 16 -30.23 1.72 36.01
N CYS A 17 -31.09 0.84 35.49
CA CYS A 17 -30.76 0.01 34.34
C CYS A 17 -30.53 0.96 33.16
N LEU A 18 -29.26 1.22 32.88
CA LEU A 18 -28.80 1.93 31.70
C LEU A 18 -29.15 1.07 30.48
N LEU A 19 -30.36 1.25 29.92
CA LEU A 19 -30.69 0.81 28.57
C LEU A 19 -29.92 1.71 27.61
N ALA A 20 -28.62 1.44 27.46
CA ALA A 20 -27.93 1.85 26.25
C ALA A 20 -28.58 1.06 25.12
N VAL A 21 -29.47 1.72 24.39
CA VAL A 21 -29.86 1.30 23.06
C VAL A 21 -28.56 1.32 22.25
N VAL A 22 -27.88 0.18 22.17
CA VAL A 22 -26.91 -0.07 21.11
C VAL A 22 -27.74 -0.05 19.84
N SER A 23 -27.90 1.14 19.27
CA SER A 23 -28.44 1.29 17.92
C SER A 23 -27.56 0.43 17.03
N ALA A 24 -28.15 -0.56 16.36
CA ALA A 24 -27.48 -1.45 15.41
C ALA A 24 -26.92 -0.72 14.17
N THR A 25 -26.87 0.61 14.19
CA THR A 25 -26.41 1.49 13.13
C THR A 25 -24.89 1.67 13.10
N ASP A 26 -24.15 1.10 14.05
CA ASP A 26 -22.68 1.08 14.04
C ASP A 26 -22.13 -0.24 13.47
N ALA A 27 -22.92 -0.95 12.67
CA ALA A 27 -22.37 -1.96 11.78
C ALA A 27 -21.58 -1.20 10.71
N ALA A 28 -20.24 -1.26 10.79
CA ALA A 28 -19.36 -0.64 9.80
C ALA A 28 -19.83 -1.01 8.38
N GLU A 29 -20.06 0.00 7.54
CA GLU A 29 -20.44 -0.20 6.14
C GLU A 29 -19.42 -1.11 5.46
N PRO A 30 -19.87 -2.14 4.71
CA PRO A 30 -18.95 -3.05 4.04
C PRO A 30 -18.08 -2.26 3.04
N SER A 31 -16.76 -2.27 3.26
CA SER A 31 -15.82 -1.69 2.29
C SER A 31 -15.81 -2.53 1.02
N HIS A 32 -16.41 -2.01 -0.06
CA HIS A 32 -16.41 -2.65 -1.37
C HIS A 32 -15.01 -2.75 -2.00
N THR A 33 -14.06 -1.91 -1.56
CA THR A 33 -12.66 -1.91 -2.05
C THR A 33 -11.73 -2.77 -1.21
N GLY A 34 -12.14 -3.14 0.01
CA GLY A 34 -11.27 -3.79 1.00
C GLY A 34 -10.10 -2.89 1.41
N TYR A 35 -8.96 -3.51 1.73
CA TYR A 35 -7.71 -2.83 2.09
C TYR A 35 -6.94 -2.36 0.82
N PRO A 36 -6.20 -1.22 0.86
CA PRO A 36 -5.38 -0.75 -0.26
C PRO A 36 -4.33 -1.78 -0.70
N ARG A 37 -4.41 -2.26 -1.93
CA ARG A 37 -3.53 -3.33 -2.44
C ARG A 37 -3.50 -3.35 -3.96
N LEU A 38 -2.55 -4.07 -4.52
CA LEU A 38 -2.55 -4.46 -5.93
C LEU A 38 -3.59 -5.57 -6.18
N MET A 39 -4.31 -5.43 -7.30
CA MET A 39 -5.21 -6.44 -7.86
C MET A 39 -4.50 -7.24 -8.95
N GLN A 40 -3.73 -6.57 -9.82
CA GLN A 40 -2.93 -7.17 -10.87
C GLN A 40 -1.58 -6.47 -10.98
N GLY A 41 -0.61 -7.19 -11.57
CA GLY A 41 0.77 -6.75 -11.65
C GLY A 41 1.52 -6.96 -10.33
N PRO A 42 2.65 -6.26 -10.13
CA PRO A 42 3.23 -5.28 -11.04
C PRO A 42 3.84 -5.94 -12.30
N MET A 43 3.70 -5.29 -13.46
CA MET A 43 4.29 -5.74 -14.72
C MET A 43 5.34 -4.74 -15.21
N VAL A 44 6.58 -5.19 -15.29
CA VAL A 44 7.70 -4.43 -15.87
C VAL A 44 7.60 -4.45 -17.39
N GLY A 45 7.79 -3.29 -18.02
CA GLY A 45 7.87 -3.15 -19.47
C GLY A 45 8.65 -1.89 -19.87
N ALA A 46 8.86 -1.71 -21.18
CA ALA A 46 9.61 -0.59 -21.74
C ALA A 46 10.89 -0.28 -20.93
N VAL A 47 11.74 -1.29 -20.79
CA VAL A 47 13.00 -1.18 -20.05
C VAL A 47 14.01 -0.47 -20.93
N GLU A 48 14.35 0.76 -20.56
CA GLU A 48 15.31 1.61 -21.25
C GLU A 48 16.63 1.69 -20.44
N PRO A 49 17.69 2.33 -20.96
CA PRO A 49 18.94 2.44 -20.21
C PRO A 49 18.83 3.26 -18.94
N THR A 50 17.94 4.26 -18.92
CA THR A 50 17.83 5.22 -17.81
C THR A 50 16.43 5.28 -17.19
N GLU A 51 15.49 4.49 -17.69
CA GLU A 51 14.13 4.41 -17.15
C GLU A 51 13.50 3.03 -17.33
N VAL A 52 12.45 2.76 -16.56
CA VAL A 52 11.55 1.61 -16.76
C VAL A 52 10.11 2.04 -16.51
N ARG A 53 9.16 1.35 -17.15
CA ARG A 53 7.72 1.54 -16.91
C ARG A 53 7.12 0.33 -16.23
N ILE A 54 6.36 0.58 -15.17
CA ILE A 54 5.73 -0.48 -14.37
C ILE A 54 4.22 -0.26 -14.39
N TRP A 55 3.51 -1.20 -15.02
CA TRP A 55 2.05 -1.23 -15.04
C TRP A 55 1.50 -1.89 -13.79
N ILE A 56 0.43 -1.32 -13.25
CA ILE A 56 -0.27 -1.81 -12.06
C ILE A 56 -1.79 -1.64 -12.17
N ARG A 57 -2.51 -2.39 -11.33
CA ARG A 57 -3.92 -2.14 -11.02
C ARG A 57 -4.17 -2.25 -9.51
N THR A 58 -4.88 -1.29 -8.92
CA THR A 58 -5.19 -1.25 -7.47
C THR A 58 -6.64 -1.62 -7.17
N SER A 59 -6.94 -1.90 -5.90
CA SER A 59 -8.31 -2.18 -5.40
C SER A 59 -9.21 -0.94 -5.31
N GLY A 60 -8.66 0.26 -5.46
CA GLY A 60 -9.35 1.54 -5.34
C GLY A 60 -8.45 2.71 -5.71
N GLU A 61 -8.94 3.94 -5.54
CA GLU A 61 -8.21 5.18 -5.87
C GLU A 61 -7.18 5.50 -4.78
N PHE A 62 -6.02 4.87 -4.86
CA PHE A 62 -4.93 5.05 -3.91
C PHE A 62 -3.69 5.65 -4.59
N PRO A 63 -2.92 6.48 -3.88
CA PRO A 63 -1.60 6.86 -4.36
C PRO A 63 -0.68 5.64 -4.31
N VAL A 64 0.11 5.46 -5.38
CA VAL A 64 1.09 4.39 -5.49
C VAL A 64 2.46 4.97 -5.76
N SER A 65 3.46 4.52 -5.00
CA SER A 65 4.86 4.83 -5.23
C SER A 65 5.69 3.56 -5.40
N ILE A 66 6.82 3.69 -6.10
CA ILE A 66 7.78 2.60 -6.29
C ILE A 66 9.03 2.94 -5.52
N GLN A 67 9.39 2.08 -4.57
CA GLN A 67 10.67 2.09 -3.89
C GLN A 67 11.63 1.17 -4.62
N TYR A 68 12.84 1.63 -4.92
CA TYR A 68 13.82 0.90 -5.71
C TYR A 68 15.26 1.12 -5.21
N ASP A 69 16.08 0.08 -5.33
CA ASP A 69 17.48 0.05 -4.86
C ASP A 69 18.28 -0.95 -5.71
N THR A 70 19.60 -0.84 -5.75
CA THR A 70 20.48 -1.89 -6.32
C THR A 70 20.78 -2.99 -5.31
N SER A 71 20.43 -2.79 -4.04
CA SER A 71 20.48 -3.82 -2.99
C SER A 71 19.09 -4.42 -2.70
N PRO A 72 18.95 -5.75 -2.60
CA PRO A 72 17.67 -6.40 -2.30
C PRO A 72 17.19 -6.17 -0.85
N ASP A 73 18.02 -5.61 0.02
CA ASP A 73 17.65 -5.27 1.40
C ASP A 73 17.00 -3.89 1.54
N PHE A 74 17.01 -3.07 0.47
CA PHE A 74 16.47 -1.71 0.45
C PHE A 74 17.05 -0.82 1.55
N THR A 75 18.35 -0.89 1.82
CA THR A 75 18.98 -0.07 2.87
C THR A 75 18.99 1.43 2.52
N ASN A 76 19.12 1.79 1.23
CA ASN A 76 19.21 3.18 0.77
C ASN A 76 18.28 3.42 -0.43
N PHE A 77 17.06 2.89 -0.34
CA PHE A 77 16.12 2.93 -1.45
C PHE A 77 15.77 4.37 -1.86
N ARG A 78 15.59 4.56 -3.16
CA ARG A 78 14.94 5.73 -3.76
C ARG A 78 13.45 5.46 -3.91
N GLU A 79 12.64 6.50 -3.94
CA GLU A 79 11.19 6.39 -4.12
C GLU A 79 10.71 7.35 -5.21
N THR A 80 9.78 6.90 -6.05
CA THR A 80 9.14 7.78 -7.04
C THR A 80 8.15 8.72 -6.38
N GLU A 81 7.81 9.81 -7.05
CA GLU A 81 6.63 10.59 -6.69
C GLU A 81 5.37 9.70 -6.75
N PRO A 82 4.40 9.88 -5.83
CA PRO A 82 3.19 9.08 -5.84
C PRO A 82 2.31 9.37 -7.06
N VAL A 83 1.84 8.31 -7.70
CA VAL A 83 0.85 8.41 -8.79
C VAL A 83 -0.52 8.02 -8.25
N ILE A 84 -1.49 8.93 -8.37
CA ILE A 84 -2.88 8.66 -7.98
C ILE A 84 -3.54 7.84 -9.08
N VAL A 85 -3.87 6.60 -8.73
CA VAL A 85 -4.67 5.70 -9.56
C VAL A 85 -6.14 6.13 -9.49
N ARG A 86 -6.85 6.17 -10.63
CA ARG A 86 -8.23 6.66 -10.70
C ARG A 86 -9.21 5.61 -11.19
N LYS A 87 -10.45 5.72 -10.73
CA LYS A 87 -11.58 4.90 -11.20
C LYS A 87 -11.83 5.09 -12.70
N ALA A 88 -11.64 6.32 -13.20
CA ALA A 88 -11.80 6.65 -14.61
C ALA A 88 -10.86 5.83 -15.52
N ASP A 89 -9.72 5.41 -14.98
CA ASP A 89 -8.69 4.63 -15.68
C ASP A 89 -8.73 3.13 -15.30
N ASP A 90 -9.91 2.64 -14.87
CA ASP A 90 -10.14 1.27 -14.39
C ASP A 90 -9.21 0.85 -13.24
N TYR A 91 -8.82 1.83 -12.42
CA TYR A 91 -7.84 1.69 -11.36
C TYR A 91 -6.48 1.17 -11.84
N THR A 92 -6.12 1.49 -13.09
CA THR A 92 -4.80 1.15 -13.66
C THR A 92 -3.89 2.36 -13.70
N SER A 93 -2.58 2.13 -13.72
CA SER A 93 -1.59 3.17 -13.97
C SER A 93 -0.30 2.56 -14.53
N VAL A 94 0.48 3.40 -15.21
CA VAL A 94 1.85 3.11 -15.62
C VAL A 94 2.75 4.12 -14.93
N ILE A 95 3.63 3.63 -14.05
CA ILE A 95 4.56 4.46 -13.28
C ILE A 95 5.94 4.37 -13.93
N THR A 96 6.51 5.52 -14.27
CA THR A 96 7.89 5.61 -14.79
C THR A 96 8.86 5.75 -13.63
N VAL A 97 9.86 4.86 -13.57
CA VAL A 97 11.02 5.00 -12.68
C VAL A 97 12.18 5.49 -13.54
N GLY A 98 12.57 6.75 -13.37
CA GLY A 98 13.65 7.38 -14.14
C GLY A 98 14.92 7.59 -13.32
N GLY A 99 15.95 8.15 -13.97
CA GLY A 99 17.24 8.44 -13.32
C GLY A 99 18.03 7.18 -12.94
N LEU A 100 17.85 6.13 -13.75
CA LEU A 100 18.54 4.85 -13.57
C LEU A 100 19.87 4.84 -14.32
N GLU A 101 20.74 3.94 -13.87
CA GLU A 101 21.99 3.62 -14.56
C GLU A 101 21.74 2.48 -15.56
N ALA A 102 22.41 2.53 -16.72
CA ALA A 102 22.31 1.50 -17.76
C ALA A 102 22.94 0.17 -17.31
N ALA A 103 22.50 -0.94 -17.91
CA ALA A 103 23.01 -2.29 -17.62
C ALA A 103 23.13 -2.61 -16.11
N THR A 104 22.12 -2.21 -15.33
CA THR A 104 22.13 -2.29 -13.88
C THR A 104 20.89 -3.02 -13.38
N GLU A 105 21.10 -4.03 -12.52
CA GLU A 105 20.01 -4.71 -11.83
C GLU A 105 19.47 -3.83 -10.69
N TYR A 106 18.16 -3.67 -10.67
CA TYR A 106 17.42 -2.96 -9.63
C TYR A 106 16.38 -3.89 -9.00
N PHE A 107 16.28 -3.81 -7.69
CA PHE A 107 15.19 -4.38 -6.90
C PHE A 107 14.14 -3.32 -6.65
N TYR A 108 12.87 -3.70 -6.68
CA TYR A 108 11.78 -2.77 -6.42
C TYR A 108 10.65 -3.38 -5.59
N ARG A 109 9.94 -2.50 -4.88
CA ARG A 109 8.70 -2.80 -4.15
C ARG A 109 7.76 -1.61 -4.26
N LEU A 110 6.47 -1.86 -4.06
CA LEU A 110 5.44 -0.83 -4.19
C LEU A 110 4.80 -0.54 -2.85
N THR A 111 4.47 0.73 -2.64
CA THR A 111 3.57 1.17 -1.58
C THR A 111 2.23 1.55 -2.20
N VAL A 112 1.14 1.11 -1.59
CA VAL A 112 -0.23 1.50 -1.96
C VAL A 112 -0.80 2.21 -0.74
N ASP A 113 -1.18 3.47 -0.91
CA ASP A 113 -1.58 4.34 0.20
C ASP A 113 -0.49 4.46 1.29
N GLY A 114 0.77 4.54 0.87
CA GLY A 114 1.94 4.61 1.75
C GLY A 114 2.28 3.30 2.47
N ILE A 115 1.50 2.22 2.28
CA ILE A 115 1.73 0.94 2.94
C ILE A 115 2.32 -0.07 1.93
N PRO A 116 3.44 -0.74 2.25
CA PRO A 116 3.96 -1.80 1.40
C PRO A 116 2.91 -2.91 1.19
N ASP A 117 2.67 -3.27 -0.08
CA ASP A 117 1.66 -4.27 -0.43
C ASP A 117 1.93 -5.59 0.31
N ARG A 118 0.90 -6.12 0.98
CA ARG A 118 1.03 -7.29 1.85
C ARG A 118 1.30 -8.58 1.08
N TYR A 119 0.80 -8.69 -0.14
CA TYR A 119 0.94 -9.90 -0.95
C TYR A 119 2.33 -9.97 -1.59
N LEU A 120 2.92 -8.83 -1.91
CA LEU A 120 4.30 -8.76 -2.40
C LEU A 120 5.34 -9.20 -1.36
N LYS A 121 5.08 -9.02 -0.06
CA LYS A 121 6.01 -9.42 1.02
C LYS A 121 6.31 -10.92 1.06
N MET A 122 5.42 -11.75 0.51
CA MET A 122 5.60 -13.21 0.47
C MET A 122 6.46 -13.66 -0.71
N LEU A 123 6.73 -12.77 -1.66
CA LEU A 123 7.54 -13.05 -2.83
C LEU A 123 9.01 -12.70 -2.58
N LYS A 124 9.90 -13.28 -3.39
CA LYS A 124 11.25 -12.74 -3.53
C LYS A 124 11.17 -11.27 -4.01
N PRO A 125 12.15 -10.42 -3.66
CA PRO A 125 12.23 -9.07 -4.20
C PRO A 125 12.04 -9.07 -5.72
N LEU A 126 11.09 -8.26 -6.19
CA LEU A 126 10.89 -8.05 -7.61
C LEU A 126 12.11 -7.31 -8.15
N ARG A 127 12.49 -7.61 -9.40
CA ARG A 127 13.67 -7.02 -10.00
C ARG A 127 13.54 -6.87 -11.51
N PHE A 128 14.32 -5.95 -12.05
CA PHE A 128 14.53 -5.75 -13.47
C PHE A 128 15.99 -5.33 -13.69
N GLU A 129 16.46 -5.43 -14.93
CA GLU A 129 17.78 -4.96 -15.34
C GLU A 129 17.61 -3.95 -16.46
N THR A 130 18.12 -2.74 -16.29
CA THR A 130 18.04 -1.69 -17.32
C THR A 130 18.78 -2.12 -18.59
N ALA A 131 18.32 -1.61 -19.73
CA ALA A 131 18.98 -1.91 -21.00
C ALA A 131 20.43 -1.37 -20.99
N PRO A 132 21.34 -2.00 -21.74
CA PRO A 132 22.66 -1.41 -21.98
C PRO A 132 22.52 -0.10 -22.76
N GLN A 133 23.53 0.75 -22.68
CA GLN A 133 23.55 2.01 -23.41
C GLN A 133 23.40 1.77 -24.92
N ALA A 134 22.61 2.59 -25.60
CA ALA A 134 22.45 2.46 -27.05
C ALA A 134 23.81 2.56 -27.76
N GLY A 135 24.10 1.62 -28.66
CA GLY A 135 25.35 1.56 -29.40
C GLY A 135 26.49 0.80 -28.70
N THR A 136 26.28 0.22 -27.53
CA THR A 136 27.25 -0.70 -26.90
C THR A 136 26.94 -2.16 -27.22
N ASP A 137 27.99 -2.97 -27.35
CA ASP A 137 27.85 -4.42 -27.48
C ASP A 137 27.34 -5.03 -26.17
N ALA A 138 26.36 -5.93 -26.26
CA ALA A 138 25.81 -6.66 -25.12
C ALA A 138 25.18 -8.00 -25.53
N ASP A 139 25.20 -8.96 -24.62
CA ASP A 139 24.51 -10.24 -24.80
C ASP A 139 23.02 -10.06 -24.52
N LEU A 140 22.20 -10.18 -25.57
CA LEU A 140 20.74 -10.05 -25.47
C LEU A 140 20.06 -11.42 -25.58
N ARG A 141 19.31 -11.79 -24.53
CA ARG A 141 18.45 -12.98 -24.54
C ARG A 141 16.99 -12.58 -24.43
N ILE A 142 16.21 -12.93 -25.45
CA ILE A 142 14.77 -12.67 -25.50
C ILE A 142 14.03 -14.01 -25.41
N VAL A 143 12.98 -14.04 -24.57
CA VAL A 143 11.99 -15.13 -24.53
C VAL A 143 10.65 -14.53 -24.95
N PHE A 144 9.90 -15.26 -25.77
CA PHE A 144 8.56 -14.87 -26.23
C PHE A 144 7.56 -15.98 -25.90
N GLY A 145 6.31 -15.61 -25.58
CA GLY A 145 5.24 -16.53 -25.17
C GLY A 145 3.89 -15.85 -25.10
#